data_AF-A0A2E0YWU1-F1
#
_entry.id   AF-A0A2E0YWU1-F1
#
_cell.length_a   1.000
_cell.length_b   1.000
_cell.length_c   1.000
_cell.angle_alpha   90.00
_cell.angle_beta   90.00
_cell.angle_gamma   90.00
#
_symmetry.space_group_name_H-M   'P 1'
#
loop_
_entity.id
_entity.type
_entity.pdbx_description
1 polymer ?
#
loop_
_entity_poly.entity_id
_entity_poly.type
_entity_poly.pdbx_seq_one_letter_code
_entity_poly.pdbx_strand_id
1 'polypeptide(L)' 'MYQENGSWYFNTREGTVVGPFRDEPEAYTQLEVYIRLADSGMLPDSDTAGAATLRAQPAV' A
#
# COMPACT_ATOMS: atom_id res chain seq x y z
N MET A 1 7.26 -3.44 6.27
CA MET A 1 6.53 -4.25 5.29
C MET A 1 6.05 -5.51 5.98
N TYR A 2 4.91 -6.06 5.57
CA TYR A 2 4.39 -7.33 6.06
C TYR A 2 3.61 -8.05 4.95
N GLN A 3 3.43 -9.36 5.11
CA GLN A 3 2.66 -10.19 4.19
C GLN A 3 1.32 -10.58 4.83
N GLU A 4 0.22 -10.47 4.08
CA GLU A 4 -1.11 -10.92 4.48
C GLU A 4 -1.81 -11.58 3.28
N ASN A 5 -2.35 -12.78 3.45
CA ASN A 5 -3.03 -13.55 2.40
C ASN A 5 -2.21 -13.74 1.10
N GLY A 6 -0.89 -13.84 1.21
CA GLY A 6 0.01 -13.99 0.05
C GLY A 6 0.31 -12.68 -0.68
N SER A 7 -0.23 -11.56 -0.22
CA SER A 7 0.08 -10.23 -0.73
C SER A 7 0.97 -9.45 0.23
N TRP A 8 1.77 -8.56 -0.32
CA TRP A 8 2.69 -7.71 0.41
C TRP A 8 2.13 -6.31 0.60
N TYR A 9 2.40 -5.73 1.77
CA TYR A 9 1.91 -4.41 2.15
C TYR A 9 3.00 -3.64 2.90
N PHE A 10 2.88 -2.31 2.90
CA PHE A 10 3.67 -1.44 3.77
C PHE A 10 2.80 -0.37 4.43
N ASN A 11 3.20 0.02 5.64
CA ASN A 11 2.57 1.11 6.37
C ASN A 11 3.33 2.40 6.08
N THR A 12 2.60 3.47 5.84
CA THR A 12 3.14 4.83 5.78
C THR A 12 3.15 5.46 7.18
N ARG A 13 3.91 6.54 7.36
CA ARG A 13 3.93 7.31 8.62
C ARG A 13 2.59 7.98 8.93
N GLU A 14 1.75 8.17 7.91
CA GLU A 14 0.38 8.65 8.07
C GLU A 14 -0.58 7.58 8.62
N GLY A 15 -0.12 6.33 8.79
CA GLY A 15 -0.97 5.22 9.23
C GLY A 15 -1.78 4.59 8.10
N THR A 16 -1.44 4.91 6.84
CA THR A 16 -2.08 4.31 5.66
C THR A 16 -1.38 3.01 5.29
N VAL A 17 -2.15 2.00 4.90
CA VAL A 17 -1.64 0.75 4.34
C VAL A 17 -1.61 0.86 2.82
N VAL A 18 -0.46 0.55 2.21
CA VAL A 18 -0.29 0.55 0.75
C VAL A 18 0.01 -0.88 0.28
N GLY A 19 -0.71 -1.29 -0.76
CA GLY A 19 -0.75 -2.64 -1.33
C GLY A 19 -2.17 -2.92 -1.86
N PRO A 20 -2.53 -4.17 -2.17
CA PRO A 20 -1.71 -5.38 -2.15
C PRO A 20 -0.67 -5.41 -3.28
N PHE A 21 0.54 -5.85 -2.97
CA PHE A 21 1.58 -6.18 -3.95
C PHE A 21 1.73 -7.69 -4.08
N ARG A 22 2.16 -8.15 -5.25
CA ARG A 22 2.31 -9.58 -5.55
C ARG A 22 3.45 -10.21 -4.80
N ASP A 23 4.56 -9.49 -4.67
CA ASP A 23 5.81 -10.00 -4.12
C ASP A 23 6.58 -8.91 -3.37
N GLU A 24 7.54 -9.34 -2.54
CA GLU A 24 8.36 -8.46 -1.73
C GLU A 24 9.13 -7.42 -2.55
N PRO A 25 9.81 -7.75 -3.68
CA PRO A 25 10.56 -6.75 -4.43
C PRO A 25 9.65 -5.71 -5.12
N GLU A 26 8.44 -6.09 -5.55
CA GLU A 26 7.44 -5.11 -6.01
C GLU A 26 7.07 -4.14 -4.88
N ALA A 27 6.73 -4.66 -3.70
CA ALA A 27 6.39 -3.84 -2.54
C ALA A 27 7.55 -2.92 -2.11
N TYR A 28 8.78 -3.42 -2.17
CA TYR A 28 9.99 -2.66 -1.87
C TYR A 28 10.20 -1.52 -2.86
N THR A 29 10.06 -1.80 -4.15
CA THR A 29 10.18 -0.78 -5.21
C THR A 29 9.15 0.34 -5.01
N GLN A 30 7.90 -0.01 -4.70
CA GLN A 30 6.84 0.97 -4.45
C GLN A 30 7.09 1.76 -3.16
N LEU A 31 7.62 1.13 -2.12
CA LEU A 31 8.05 1.81 -0.90
C LEU A 31 9.17 2.83 -1.19
N GLU A 32 10.18 2.49 -1.98
CA GLU A 32 11.24 3.42 -2.36
C GLU A 32 10.70 4.62 -3.16
N VAL A 33 9.79 4.37 -4.11
CA VAL A 33 9.11 5.44 -4.85
C VAL A 33 8.33 6.34 -3.90
N TYR A 34 7.58 5.75 -2.97
CA TYR A 34 6.82 6.49 -1.97
C TYR A 34 7.73 7.37 -1.10
N ILE A 35 8.86 6.84 -0.61
CA ILE A 35 9.84 7.60 0.18
C ILE A 35 10.37 8.80 -0.62
N ARG A 36 10.70 8.62 -1.90
CA ARG A 36 11.21 9.71 -2.76
C ARG A 36 10.16 10.80 -3.00
N LEU A 37 8.89 10.42 -3.18
CA LEU A 37 7.78 11.37 -3.31
C LEU A 37 7.47 12.08 -1.98
N ALA A 38 7.61 11.36 -0.87
CA ALA A 38 7.45 11.89 0.48
C ALA A 38 8.50 12.95 0.81
N ASP A 39 9.73 12.72 0.36
CA ASP A 39 10.86 13.65 0.53
C ASP A 39 10.71 14.89 -0.36
N SER A 40 10.19 14.73 -1.58
CA SER A 40 9.94 15.85 -2.49
C SER A 40 8.70 16.70 -2.15
N GLY A 41 7.91 16.28 -1.14
CA GLY A 41 6.66 16.93 -0.76
C GLY A 41 5.53 16.74 -1.77
N MET A 42 5.67 15.82 -2.71
CA MET A 42 4.72 15.54 -3.79
C MET A 42 4.05 14.17 -3.58
N LEU A 43 3.54 13.93 -2.37
CA LEU A 43 2.79 12.72 -2.07
C LEU A 43 1.48 12.73 -2.87
N PRO A 44 1.20 11.70 -3.68
CA PRO A 44 -0.12 11.55 -4.29
C PRO A 44 -1.13 11.25 -3.17
N ASP A 45 -2.32 11.86 -3.24
CA ASP A 45 -3.43 11.53 -2.35
C ASP A 45 -3.65 10.01 -2.39
N SER A 46 -3.46 9.38 -1.23
CA SER A 46 -3.40 7.91 -1.09
C SER A 46 -4.74 7.20 -1.35
N ASP A 47 -5.74 7.90 -1.88
CA ASP A 47 -7.03 7.38 -2.30
C ASP A 47 -6.93 6.47 -3.53
N THR A 48 -5.86 6.58 -4.33
CA THR A 48 -5.73 5.83 -5.59
C THR A 48 -5.06 4.46 -5.43
N ALA A 49 -4.50 4.14 -4.25
CA ALA A 49 -3.97 2.80 -3.94
C ALA A 49 -5.04 1.86 -3.34
N GLY A 50 -6.31 2.27 -3.37
CA GLY A 50 -7.44 1.55 -2.77
C GLY A 50 -8.16 0.53 -3.66
N ALA A 51 -7.61 0.14 -4.82
CA ALA A 51 -8.27 -0.81 -5.72
C ALA A 51 -8.12 -2.29 -5.31
N ALA A 52 -8.14 -2.58 -4.01
CA ALA A 52 -8.46 -3.92 -3.49
C ALA A 52 -8.80 -3.86 -1.99
N THR A 53 -9.57 -2.88 -1.53
CA THR A 53 -10.34 -3.11 -0.30
C THR A 53 -11.46 -4.10 -0.65
N LEU A 54 -11.13 -5.39 -0.55
CA LEU A 54 -12.09 -6.46 -0.43
C LEU A 54 -12.86 -6.23 0.90
N ARG A 55 -13.87 -5.35 0.90
CA ARG A 55 -14.99 -5.48 1.84
C ARG A 55 -15.81 -6.71 1.42
N ALA A 56 -15.29 -7.89 1.70
CA ALA A 56 -16.12 -9.01 2.07
C ALA A 56 -16.32 -8.85 3.60
N GLN A 57 -17.52 -8.84 4.18
CA GLN A 57 -18.66 -9.75 4.03
C GLN A 57 -19.93 -9.08 4.64
N PRO A 58 -21.04 -9.80 4.94
CA PRO A 58 -22.04 -10.43 4.07
C PRO A 58 -23.47 -9.91 4.40
N ALA A 59 -24.47 -10.42 3.68
CA ALA A 59 -25.90 -10.17 3.89
C ALA A 59 -26.41 -10.60 5.29
N VAL A 60 -27.25 -9.75 5.91
CA VAL A 60 -28.30 -10.13 6.87
C VAL A 60 -29.49 -9.20 6.70
#